data_AF-Q21HQ4-F1
#
_entry.id   AF-Q21HQ4-F1
#
_cell.length_a   1.000
_cell.length_b   1.000
_cell.length_c   1.000
_cell.angle_alpha   90.00
_cell.angle_beta   90.00
_cell.angle_gamma   90.00
#
_symmetry.space_group_name_H-M   'P 1'
#
loop_
_entity.id
_entity.type
_entity.pdbx_description
1 polymer ?
#
loop_
_entity_poly.entity_id
_entity_poly.type
_entity_poly.pdbx_seq_one_letter_code
_entity_poly.pdbx_strand_id
1 'polypeptide(L)'
;MSMLTMIPQQKLSDALPPVARELGEQVKKGEVVVPLLPKVANRVISLTQTEDSNAAELASLIQSDQTLAGHVIRVANSAAYSPVSSIVSLQQAITRLGMATIAEIALAATVNASLFNAPGFEALIQQRLRHSLASGLWAKEVARACRRNVEAAFLGGLLQDIGRPVTIQAASEIAAKLGSFIPPEGMALLEKTFCRRMSITVVNKWEMPDSVQQVVKYFDDYQPPHSAKNQTVVAVGGVVIANYFQENQSGSANLDTLVAHPIFSELNLYRDEIEQVVARADKVNATLEAMQL
;
A
#
# COMPACT_ATOMS: atom_id res chain seq x y z
N MET A 1 36.98 -19.44 14.86
CA MET A 1 36.52 -19.35 13.47
C MET A 1 35.08 -18.86 13.49
N SER A 2 34.88 -17.55 13.35
CA SER A 2 33.58 -16.96 12.99
C SER A 2 33.87 -15.65 12.26
N MET A 3 33.69 -15.69 10.94
CA MET A 3 33.99 -14.62 9.99
C MET A 3 32.87 -13.56 10.02
N LEU A 4 32.79 -12.78 11.09
CA LEU A 4 32.07 -11.50 11.07
C LEU A 4 33.08 -10.42 10.68
N THR A 5 33.47 -10.44 9.41
CA THR A 5 34.27 -9.38 8.80
C THR A 5 33.38 -8.14 8.71
N MET A 6 33.66 -7.16 9.57
CA MET A 6 33.22 -5.78 9.40
C MET A 6 33.48 -5.34 7.96
N ILE A 7 32.42 -5.13 7.18
CA ILE A 7 32.52 -4.44 5.91
C ILE A 7 32.83 -2.97 6.26
N PRO A 8 33.96 -2.40 5.82
CA PRO A 8 34.29 -1.00 6.12
C PRO A 8 33.27 -0.06 5.47
N GLN A 9 32.87 1.00 6.18
CA GLN A 9 31.94 2.06 5.71
C GLN A 9 32.31 2.64 4.32
N GLN A 10 33.56 2.51 3.91
CA GLN A 10 34.06 2.93 2.60
C GLN A 10 33.50 2.08 1.43
N LYS A 11 33.24 0.78 1.63
CA LYS A 11 32.57 -0.07 0.62
C LYS A 11 31.09 0.30 0.41
N LEU A 12 30.45 0.87 1.43
CA LEU A 12 29.08 1.40 1.38
C LEU A 12 28.98 2.57 0.38
N SER A 13 30.01 3.42 0.36
CA SER A 13 30.14 4.59 -0.51
C SER A 13 30.42 4.22 -1.97
N ASP A 14 31.11 3.12 -2.25
CA ASP A 14 31.58 2.80 -3.61
C ASP A 14 30.60 1.93 -4.43
N ALA A 15 29.73 1.14 -3.77
CA ALA A 15 28.78 0.23 -4.43
C ALA A 15 27.37 0.83 -4.66
N LEU A 16 26.95 1.80 -3.84
CA LEU A 16 25.69 2.52 -4.05
C LEU A 16 25.68 3.39 -5.32
N PRO A 17 26.74 4.15 -5.67
CA PRO A 17 26.73 5.04 -6.82
C PRO A 17 26.48 4.30 -8.15
N PRO A 18 27.08 3.12 -8.44
CA PRO A 18 26.79 2.38 -9.66
C PRO A 18 25.34 1.91 -9.75
N VAL A 19 24.80 1.29 -8.68
CA VAL A 19 23.41 0.80 -8.65
C VAL A 19 22.44 1.97 -8.75
N ALA A 20 22.64 3.03 -7.96
CA ALA A 20 21.79 4.22 -7.97
C ALA A 20 21.83 4.94 -9.33
N ARG A 21 23.01 5.02 -9.97
CA ARG A 21 23.16 5.62 -11.30
C ARG A 21 22.43 4.80 -12.35
N GLU A 22 22.64 3.50 -12.39
CA GLU A 22 21.98 2.60 -13.35
C GLU A 22 20.46 2.60 -13.17
N LEU A 23 19.99 2.49 -11.92
CA LEU A 23 18.57 2.59 -11.60
C LEU A 23 18.01 3.94 -12.04
N GLY A 24 18.73 5.04 -11.78
CA GLY A 24 18.35 6.37 -12.21
C GLY A 24 18.23 6.50 -13.73
N GLU A 25 19.13 5.88 -14.50
CA GLU A 25 19.05 5.84 -15.96
C GLU A 25 17.86 5.00 -16.46
N GLN A 26 17.62 3.82 -15.88
CA GLN A 26 16.46 3.00 -16.24
C GLN A 26 15.13 3.72 -15.94
N VAL A 27 15.04 4.40 -14.79
CA VAL A 27 13.86 5.21 -14.44
C VAL A 27 13.66 6.38 -15.40
N LYS A 28 14.73 7.04 -15.86
CA LYS A 28 14.64 8.12 -16.86
C LYS A 28 14.17 7.60 -18.22
N LYS A 29 14.63 6.42 -18.64
CA LYS A 29 14.28 5.81 -19.93
C LYS A 29 12.93 5.08 -19.91
N GLY A 30 12.34 4.85 -18.74
CA GLY A 30 11.13 4.05 -18.59
C GLY A 30 11.37 2.55 -18.79
N GLU A 31 12.62 2.09 -18.59
CA GLU A 31 13.06 0.70 -18.80
C GLU A 31 12.90 -0.17 -17.54
N VAL A 32 12.38 0.41 -16.44
CA VAL A 32 12.17 -0.33 -15.19
C VAL A 32 11.10 -1.41 -15.40
N VAL A 33 11.41 -2.62 -14.94
CA VAL A 33 10.46 -3.72 -14.90
C VAL A 33 9.39 -3.42 -13.86
N VAL A 34 8.22 -3.03 -14.35
CA VAL A 34 7.01 -2.85 -13.53
C VAL A 34 6.22 -4.16 -13.53
N PRO A 35 5.80 -4.67 -12.35
CA PRO A 35 4.97 -5.86 -12.26
C PRO A 35 3.67 -5.69 -13.05
N LEU A 36 3.20 -6.77 -13.68
CA LEU A 36 1.90 -6.75 -14.35
C LEU A 36 0.80 -6.88 -13.31
N LEU A 37 -0.17 -5.98 -13.34
CA LEU A 37 -1.35 -6.09 -12.49
C LEU A 37 -2.22 -7.24 -12.99
N PRO A 38 -2.62 -8.20 -12.13
CA PRO A 38 -3.52 -9.26 -12.53
C PRO A 38 -4.83 -8.71 -13.11
N LYS A 39 -5.34 -9.33 -14.18
CA LYS A 39 -6.59 -8.89 -14.84
C LYS A 39 -7.76 -8.75 -13.87
N VAL A 40 -7.81 -9.61 -12.87
CA VAL A 40 -8.84 -9.57 -11.83
C VAL A 40 -8.79 -8.27 -11.04
N ALA A 41 -7.60 -7.81 -10.62
CA ALA A 41 -7.45 -6.55 -9.88
C ALA A 41 -7.90 -5.34 -10.69
N ASN A 42 -7.51 -5.27 -11.97
CA ASN A 42 -7.96 -4.23 -12.89
C ASN A 42 -9.49 -4.18 -13.01
N ARG A 43 -10.11 -5.35 -13.19
CA ARG A 43 -11.56 -5.43 -13.33
C ARG A 43 -12.29 -5.14 -12.01
N VAL A 44 -11.72 -5.54 -10.86
CA VAL A 44 -12.24 -5.16 -9.54
C VAL A 44 -12.24 -3.64 -9.38
N ILE A 45 -11.15 -2.95 -9.76
CA ILE A 45 -11.09 -1.49 -9.74
C ILE A 45 -12.14 -0.88 -10.64
N SER A 46 -12.29 -1.35 -11.88
CA SER A 46 -13.32 -0.81 -12.79
C SER A 46 -14.73 -0.96 -12.21
N LEU A 47 -15.02 -2.10 -11.58
CA LEU A 47 -16.32 -2.39 -10.96
C LEU A 47 -16.58 -1.60 -9.66
N THR A 48 -15.58 -0.97 -9.04
CA THR A 48 -15.85 -0.08 -7.89
C THR A 48 -16.11 1.36 -8.31
N GLN A 49 -15.94 1.68 -9.60
CA GLN A 49 -16.12 3.03 -10.14
C GLN A 49 -17.47 3.27 -10.80
N THR A 50 -18.19 2.21 -11.15
CA THR A 50 -19.51 2.30 -11.77
C THR A 50 -20.60 2.35 -10.71
N GLU A 51 -21.60 3.23 -10.84
CA GLU A 51 -22.74 3.27 -9.91
C GLU A 51 -23.67 2.04 -10.07
N ASP A 52 -23.73 1.45 -11.28
CA ASP A 52 -24.52 0.26 -11.63
C ASP A 52 -23.78 -1.07 -11.41
N SER A 53 -22.94 -1.13 -10.39
CA SER A 53 -22.06 -2.28 -10.19
C SER A 53 -22.82 -3.52 -9.72
N ASN A 54 -22.71 -4.61 -10.48
CA ASN A 54 -23.43 -5.85 -10.21
C ASN A 54 -22.63 -6.76 -9.26
N ALA A 55 -23.17 -7.01 -8.07
CA ALA A 55 -22.62 -7.95 -7.09
C ALA A 55 -22.35 -9.34 -7.69
N ALA A 56 -23.19 -9.79 -8.63
CA ALA A 56 -22.98 -11.06 -9.33
C ALA A 56 -21.77 -11.03 -10.26
N GLU A 57 -21.48 -9.88 -10.89
CA GLU A 57 -20.30 -9.72 -11.75
C GLU A 57 -19.02 -9.74 -10.92
N LEU A 58 -18.97 -9.02 -9.80
CA LEU A 58 -17.83 -9.06 -8.87
C LEU A 58 -17.61 -10.48 -8.32
N ALA A 59 -18.68 -11.17 -7.93
CA ALA A 59 -18.59 -12.55 -7.47
C ALA A 59 -18.02 -13.47 -8.56
N SER A 60 -18.54 -13.39 -9.79
CA SER A 60 -18.09 -14.22 -10.91
C SER A 60 -16.64 -13.93 -11.27
N LEU A 61 -16.23 -12.66 -11.25
CA LEU A 61 -14.86 -12.23 -11.49
C LEU A 61 -13.90 -12.84 -10.46
N ILE A 62 -14.20 -12.69 -9.16
CA ILE A 62 -13.35 -13.24 -8.09
C ILE A 62 -13.34 -14.77 -8.17
N GLN A 63 -14.48 -15.40 -8.48
CA GLN A 63 -14.61 -16.86 -8.59
C GLN A 63 -13.77 -17.44 -9.73
N SER A 64 -13.43 -16.66 -10.76
CA SER A 64 -12.56 -17.10 -11.85
C SER A 64 -11.13 -17.41 -11.41
N ASP A 65 -10.71 -16.89 -10.25
CA ASP A 65 -9.44 -17.21 -9.60
C ASP A 65 -9.71 -17.93 -8.26
N GLN A 66 -9.45 -19.24 -8.22
CA GLN A 66 -9.74 -20.07 -7.06
C GLN A 66 -8.93 -19.66 -5.81
N THR A 67 -7.70 -19.20 -6.00
CA THR A 67 -6.84 -18.74 -4.90
C THR A 67 -7.41 -17.47 -4.30
N LEU A 68 -7.78 -16.52 -5.15
CA LEU A 68 -8.40 -15.26 -4.70
C LEU A 68 -9.75 -15.50 -4.04
N ALA A 69 -10.60 -16.34 -4.61
CA ALA A 69 -11.89 -16.70 -4.03
C ALA A 69 -11.73 -17.34 -2.64
N GLY A 70 -10.80 -18.29 -2.50
CA GLY A 70 -10.48 -18.90 -1.22
C GLY A 70 -9.96 -17.90 -0.19
N HIS A 71 -9.11 -16.96 -0.61
CA HIS A 71 -8.62 -15.86 0.24
C HIS A 71 -9.77 -14.97 0.73
N VAL A 72 -10.61 -14.49 -0.19
CA VAL A 72 -11.75 -13.62 0.14
C VAL A 72 -12.68 -14.30 1.14
N ILE A 73 -13.00 -15.58 0.96
CA ILE A 73 -13.85 -16.33 1.89
C ILE A 73 -13.18 -16.50 3.25
N ARG A 74 -11.87 -16.77 3.30
CA ARG A 74 -11.12 -16.88 4.56
C ARG A 74 -11.13 -15.56 5.33
N VAL A 75 -10.86 -14.46 4.63
CA VAL A 75 -10.89 -13.10 5.21
C VAL A 75 -12.29 -12.77 5.71
N ALA A 76 -13.34 -13.03 4.91
CA ALA A 76 -14.72 -12.76 5.29
C ALA A 76 -15.20 -13.57 6.51
N ASN A 77 -14.59 -14.73 6.75
CA ASN A 77 -14.83 -15.57 7.93
C ASN A 77 -13.91 -15.24 9.13
N SER A 78 -13.00 -14.26 9.00
CA SER A 78 -12.09 -13.90 10.09
C SER A 78 -12.81 -13.20 11.25
N ALA A 79 -12.17 -13.21 12.42
CA ALA A 79 -12.66 -12.49 13.59
C ALA A 79 -12.86 -10.99 13.33
N ALA A 80 -12.14 -10.39 12.37
CA ALA A 80 -12.28 -8.99 11.99
C ALA A 80 -13.69 -8.64 11.48
N TYR A 81 -14.39 -9.61 10.89
CA TYR A 81 -15.75 -9.45 10.35
C TYR A 81 -16.82 -10.22 11.15
N SER A 82 -16.41 -10.83 12.27
CA SER A 82 -17.25 -11.52 13.27
C SER A 82 -18.40 -12.33 12.66
N PRO A 83 -18.14 -13.42 11.92
CA PRO A 83 -19.18 -14.15 11.24
C PRO A 83 -20.29 -14.70 12.17
N VAL A 84 -21.57 -14.34 11.98
CA VAL A 84 -22.70 -14.95 12.74
C VAL A 84 -22.85 -16.43 12.37
N SER A 85 -22.61 -16.76 11.11
CA SER A 85 -22.51 -18.11 10.56
C SER A 85 -21.39 -18.16 9.53
N SER A 86 -20.89 -19.37 9.26
CA SER A 86 -19.82 -19.58 8.27
C SER A 86 -20.30 -19.14 6.88
N ILE A 87 -19.51 -18.27 6.25
CA ILE A 87 -19.71 -17.80 4.88
C ILE A 87 -19.08 -18.82 3.94
N VAL A 88 -19.89 -19.42 3.06
CA VAL A 88 -19.45 -20.50 2.17
C VAL A 88 -19.50 -20.12 0.69
N SER A 89 -19.91 -18.89 0.36
CA SER A 89 -19.97 -18.40 -1.02
C SER A 89 -19.64 -16.91 -1.10
N LEU A 90 -19.16 -16.48 -2.28
CA LEU A 90 -18.83 -15.07 -2.54
C LEU A 90 -20.08 -14.19 -2.51
N GLN A 91 -21.23 -14.70 -2.94
CA GLN A 91 -22.50 -13.99 -2.88
C GLN A 91 -22.87 -13.70 -1.42
N GLN A 92 -22.77 -14.69 -0.51
CA GLN A 92 -22.99 -14.46 0.92
C GLN A 92 -22.00 -13.45 1.50
N ALA A 93 -20.72 -13.52 1.09
CA ALA A 93 -19.70 -12.57 1.53
C ALA A 93 -20.06 -11.14 1.09
N ILE A 94 -20.46 -10.94 -0.17
CA ILE A 94 -20.86 -9.64 -0.72
C ILE A 94 -22.14 -9.12 -0.06
N THR A 95 -23.17 -9.95 0.11
CA THR A 95 -24.42 -9.55 0.79
C THR A 95 -24.16 -9.03 2.20
N ARG A 96 -23.18 -9.63 2.88
CA ARG A 96 -22.91 -9.31 4.27
C ARG A 96 -21.91 -8.17 4.47
N LEU A 97 -20.78 -8.19 3.75
CA LEU A 97 -19.69 -7.22 3.92
C LEU A 97 -19.83 -6.02 2.97
N GLY A 98 -20.66 -6.15 1.93
CA GLY A 98 -20.80 -5.19 0.84
C GLY A 98 -19.73 -5.39 -0.25
N MET A 99 -20.06 -4.95 -1.47
CA MET A 99 -19.14 -5.06 -2.62
C MET A 99 -17.82 -4.32 -2.39
N ALA A 100 -17.87 -3.11 -1.82
CA ALA A 100 -16.68 -2.30 -1.59
C ALA A 100 -15.65 -3.05 -0.73
N THR A 101 -16.08 -3.63 0.40
CA THR A 101 -15.20 -4.42 1.28
C THR A 101 -14.63 -5.65 0.56
N ILE A 102 -15.44 -6.34 -0.23
CA ILE A 102 -14.98 -7.51 -1.00
C ILE A 102 -13.95 -7.11 -2.07
N ALA A 103 -14.16 -5.97 -2.73
CA ALA A 103 -13.20 -5.41 -3.67
C ALA A 103 -11.89 -5.03 -2.98
N GLU A 104 -11.92 -4.42 -1.79
CA GLU A 104 -10.73 -4.10 -1.00
C GLU A 104 -9.94 -5.36 -0.62
N ILE A 105 -10.62 -6.40 -0.14
CA ILE A 105 -9.99 -7.69 0.19
C ILE A 105 -9.34 -8.29 -1.06
N ALA A 106 -10.06 -8.30 -2.18
CA ALA A 106 -9.54 -8.82 -3.44
C ALA A 106 -8.32 -8.03 -3.92
N LEU A 107 -8.35 -6.70 -3.84
CA LEU A 107 -7.24 -5.84 -4.23
C LEU A 107 -6.02 -6.06 -3.34
N ALA A 108 -6.19 -6.08 -2.02
CA ALA A 108 -5.11 -6.36 -1.07
C ALA A 108 -4.48 -7.74 -1.33
N ALA A 109 -5.30 -8.74 -1.64
CA ALA A 109 -4.84 -10.08 -1.98
C ALA A 109 -4.07 -10.12 -3.31
N THR A 110 -4.42 -9.27 -4.29
CA THR A 110 -3.68 -9.20 -5.57
C THR A 110 -2.37 -8.43 -5.45
N VAL A 111 -2.34 -7.36 -4.65
CA VAL A 111 -1.14 -6.52 -4.43
C VAL A 111 -0.32 -7.09 -3.28
N ASN A 112 0.26 -8.27 -3.49
CA ASN A 112 1.03 -8.99 -2.49
C ASN A 112 2.50 -9.22 -2.92
N ALA A 113 3.30 -9.80 -2.04
CA ALA A 113 4.75 -9.95 -2.24
C ALA A 113 5.11 -10.82 -3.46
N SER A 114 4.24 -11.75 -3.88
CA SER A 114 4.48 -12.61 -5.04
C SER A 114 4.44 -11.86 -6.38
N LEU A 115 3.96 -10.62 -6.41
CA LEU A 115 4.10 -9.74 -7.58
C LEU A 115 5.54 -9.31 -7.83
N PHE A 116 6.42 -9.43 -6.82
CA PHE A 116 7.77 -8.90 -6.85
C PHE A 116 8.79 -10.02 -6.71
N ASN A 117 9.83 -9.98 -7.53
CA ASN A 117 10.92 -10.97 -7.50
C ASN A 117 12.22 -10.30 -7.07
N ALA A 118 12.52 -10.32 -5.78
CA ALA A 118 13.74 -9.73 -5.22
C ALA A 118 14.39 -10.69 -4.20
N PRO A 119 15.17 -11.68 -4.66
CA PRO A 119 15.82 -12.64 -3.77
C PRO A 119 16.60 -11.97 -2.64
N GLY A 120 16.30 -12.36 -1.39
CA GLY A 120 16.93 -11.82 -0.18
C GLY A 120 16.29 -10.55 0.37
N PHE A 121 15.25 -10.01 -0.28
CA PHE A 121 14.49 -8.84 0.18
C PHE A 121 12.99 -9.12 0.40
N GLU A 122 12.58 -10.38 0.44
CA GLU A 122 11.18 -10.80 0.55
C GLU A 122 10.53 -10.26 1.83
N ALA A 123 11.23 -10.35 2.96
CA ALA A 123 10.75 -9.82 4.24
C ALA A 123 10.57 -8.30 4.21
N LEU A 124 11.49 -7.59 3.53
CA LEU A 124 11.41 -6.13 3.38
C LEU A 124 10.22 -5.74 2.49
N ILE A 125 10.02 -6.44 1.37
CA ILE A 125 8.86 -6.24 0.48
C ILE A 125 7.56 -6.50 1.22
N GLN A 126 7.46 -7.61 1.97
CA GLN A 126 6.30 -7.92 2.80
C GLN A 126 6.04 -6.81 3.84
N GLN A 127 7.09 -6.30 4.49
CA GLN A 127 6.97 -5.18 5.42
C GLN A 127 6.43 -3.91 4.72
N ARG A 128 6.91 -3.58 3.52
CA ARG A 128 6.42 -2.43 2.75
C ARG A 128 4.95 -2.58 2.34
N LEU A 129 4.57 -3.76 1.85
CA LEU A 129 3.19 -4.03 1.47
C LEU A 129 2.24 -4.06 2.67
N ARG A 130 2.69 -4.58 3.82
CA ARG A 130 1.94 -4.49 5.08
C ARG A 130 1.70 -3.04 5.49
N HIS A 131 2.73 -2.19 5.39
CA HIS A 131 2.59 -0.76 5.68
C HIS A 131 1.64 -0.06 4.70
N SER A 132 1.73 -0.36 3.40
CA SER A 132 0.81 0.13 2.37
C SER A 132 -0.65 -0.27 2.65
N LEU A 133 -0.88 -1.53 3.04
CA LEU A 133 -2.22 -1.99 3.40
C LEU A 133 -2.75 -1.28 4.65
N ALA A 134 -1.93 -1.14 5.69
CA ALA A 134 -2.29 -0.37 6.89
C ALA A 134 -2.62 1.09 6.53
N SER A 135 -1.85 1.69 5.64
CA SER A 135 -2.07 3.06 5.14
C SER A 135 -3.41 3.21 4.42
N GLY A 136 -3.78 2.24 3.58
CA GLY A 136 -5.10 2.20 2.94
C GLY A 136 -6.23 2.07 3.96
N LEU A 137 -6.11 1.17 4.94
CA LEU A 137 -7.12 1.00 5.98
C LEU A 137 -7.28 2.25 6.86
N TRP A 138 -6.18 2.91 7.23
CA TRP A 138 -6.24 4.16 7.98
C TRP A 138 -6.77 5.33 7.15
N ALA A 139 -6.40 5.43 5.86
CA ALA A 139 -6.96 6.42 4.95
C ALA A 139 -8.48 6.28 4.82
N LYS A 140 -9.01 5.05 4.86
CA LYS A 140 -10.45 4.76 4.90
C LYS A 140 -11.12 5.26 6.19
N GLU A 141 -10.48 5.13 7.35
CA GLU A 141 -11.01 5.68 8.61
C GLU A 141 -10.96 7.22 8.63
N VAL A 142 -9.88 7.82 8.12
CA VAL A 142 -9.76 9.28 7.95
C VAL A 142 -10.82 9.81 6.99
N ALA A 143 -11.02 9.16 5.85
CA ALA A 143 -12.06 9.51 4.88
C ALA A 143 -13.45 9.51 5.52
N ARG A 144 -13.74 8.51 6.38
CA ARG A 144 -15.01 8.43 7.10
C ARG A 144 -15.21 9.61 8.04
N ALA A 145 -14.19 9.99 8.80
CA ALA A 145 -14.24 11.16 9.68
C ALA A 145 -14.47 12.46 8.88
N CYS A 146 -13.83 12.58 7.72
CA CYS A 146 -14.00 13.72 6.81
C CYS A 146 -15.26 13.66 5.93
N ARG A 147 -16.08 12.60 6.01
CA ARG A 147 -17.24 12.36 5.13
C ARG A 147 -16.89 12.37 3.63
N ARG A 148 -15.76 11.75 3.28
CA ARG A 148 -15.24 11.62 1.92
C ARG A 148 -15.35 10.17 1.42
N ASN A 149 -15.13 9.97 0.12
CA ASN A 149 -15.15 8.66 -0.51
C ASN A 149 -14.07 7.74 0.10
N VAL A 150 -14.52 6.65 0.72
CA VAL A 150 -13.65 5.74 1.50
C VAL A 150 -12.90 4.75 0.63
N GLU A 151 -13.48 4.36 -0.51
CA GLU A 151 -12.92 3.43 -1.48
C GLU A 151 -11.71 4.05 -2.19
N ALA A 152 -11.85 5.29 -2.67
CA ALA A 152 -10.77 6.05 -3.28
C ALA A 152 -9.65 6.34 -2.28
N ALA A 153 -9.99 6.59 -1.02
CA ALA A 153 -9.02 6.81 0.05
C ALA A 153 -8.23 5.52 0.36
N PHE A 154 -8.91 4.38 0.47
CA PHE A 154 -8.27 3.08 0.65
C PHE A 154 -7.28 2.79 -0.49
N LEU A 155 -7.74 2.92 -1.74
CA LEU A 155 -6.90 2.65 -2.91
C LEU A 155 -5.71 3.60 -3.01
N GLY A 156 -5.93 4.89 -2.71
CA GLY A 156 -4.86 5.89 -2.64
C GLY A 156 -3.81 5.54 -1.58
N GLY A 157 -4.24 5.19 -0.36
CA GLY A 157 -3.32 4.78 0.71
C GLY A 157 -2.58 3.46 0.41
N LEU A 158 -3.26 2.50 -0.23
CA LEU A 158 -2.68 1.22 -0.63
C LEU A 158 -1.59 1.39 -1.70
N LEU A 159 -1.77 2.30 -2.66
CA LEU A 159 -0.89 2.41 -3.83
C LEU A 159 0.13 3.54 -3.76
N GLN A 160 0.03 4.48 -2.82
CA GLN A 160 0.92 5.66 -2.77
C GLN A 160 2.42 5.31 -2.76
N ASP A 161 2.77 4.19 -2.12
CA ASP A 161 4.14 3.70 -1.97
C ASP A 161 4.41 2.38 -2.72
N ILE A 162 3.60 2.01 -3.72
CA ILE A 162 3.80 0.80 -4.52
C ILE A 162 5.17 0.80 -5.26
N GLY A 163 5.76 1.98 -5.45
CA GLY A 163 7.10 2.15 -5.99
C GLY A 163 8.22 1.63 -5.08
N ARG A 164 7.99 1.44 -3.78
CA ARG A 164 8.99 0.88 -2.85
C ARG A 164 9.37 -0.57 -3.21
N PRO A 165 8.44 -1.55 -3.27
CA PRO A 165 8.78 -2.91 -3.67
C PRO A 165 9.31 -2.99 -5.11
N VAL A 166 8.84 -2.13 -6.03
CA VAL A 166 9.42 -2.03 -7.39
C VAL A 166 10.87 -1.54 -7.35
N THR A 167 11.18 -0.55 -6.50
CA THR A 167 12.55 -0.05 -6.32
C THR A 167 13.44 -1.15 -5.76
N ILE A 168 12.98 -1.89 -4.76
CA ILE A 168 13.72 -3.00 -4.15
C ILE A 168 14.04 -4.08 -5.19
N GLN A 169 13.05 -4.49 -5.98
CA GLN A 169 13.24 -5.44 -7.06
C GLN A 169 14.26 -4.96 -8.09
N ALA A 170 14.04 -3.77 -8.66
CA ALA A 170 14.91 -3.23 -9.70
C ALA A 170 16.35 -3.05 -9.19
N ALA A 171 16.51 -2.53 -7.97
CA ALA A 171 17.82 -2.38 -7.35
C ALA A 171 18.51 -3.74 -7.11
N SER A 172 17.76 -4.75 -6.63
CA SER A 172 18.28 -6.11 -6.44
C SER A 172 18.73 -6.73 -7.75
N GLU A 173 17.93 -6.61 -8.82
CA GLU A 173 18.29 -7.10 -10.15
C GLU A 173 19.55 -6.43 -10.71
N ILE A 174 19.68 -5.11 -10.56
CA ILE A 174 20.87 -4.36 -10.98
C ILE A 174 22.08 -4.78 -10.16
N ALA A 175 21.96 -4.87 -8.83
CA ALA A 175 23.04 -5.28 -7.96
C ALA A 175 23.54 -6.70 -8.29
N ALA A 176 22.62 -7.64 -8.57
CA ALA A 176 22.97 -8.98 -9.01
C ALA A 176 23.77 -8.96 -10.33
N LYS A 177 23.34 -8.17 -11.33
CA LYS A 177 24.07 -8.01 -12.60
C LYS A 177 25.45 -7.42 -12.44
N LEU A 178 25.61 -6.50 -11.48
CA LEU A 178 26.89 -5.84 -11.17
C LEU A 178 27.75 -6.60 -10.16
N GLY A 179 27.30 -7.74 -9.62
CA GLY A 179 27.98 -8.45 -8.54
C GLY A 179 28.15 -7.60 -7.27
N SER A 180 27.23 -6.66 -7.03
CA SER A 180 27.27 -5.71 -5.93
C SER A 180 26.36 -6.15 -4.79
N PHE A 181 26.73 -5.79 -3.55
CA PHE A 181 25.87 -5.96 -2.37
C PHE A 181 25.23 -4.63 -2.01
N ILE A 182 23.92 -4.64 -1.76
CA ILE A 182 23.20 -3.46 -1.26
C ILE A 182 22.99 -3.63 0.25
N PRO A 183 23.61 -2.79 1.09
CA PRO A 183 23.36 -2.77 2.52
C PRO A 183 21.94 -2.24 2.82
N PRO A 184 21.33 -2.56 3.98
CA PRO A 184 19.99 -2.10 4.34
C PRO A 184 19.79 -0.58 4.25
N GLU A 185 20.77 0.21 4.71
CA GLU A 185 20.74 1.68 4.66
C GLU A 185 20.79 2.18 3.21
N GLY A 186 21.51 1.45 2.35
CA GLY A 186 21.58 1.71 0.93
C GLY A 186 20.25 1.48 0.23
N MET A 187 19.61 0.35 0.53
CA MET A 187 18.28 0.04 0.00
C MET A 187 17.26 1.09 0.44
N ALA A 188 17.28 1.47 1.72
CA ALA A 188 16.39 2.52 2.26
C ALA A 188 16.60 3.87 1.55
N LEU A 189 17.85 4.23 1.23
CA LEU A 189 18.14 5.44 0.46
C LEU A 189 17.58 5.34 -0.97
N LEU A 190 17.79 4.21 -1.66
CA LEU A 190 17.24 3.98 -3.00
C LEU A 190 15.72 4.08 -3.01
N GLU A 191 15.04 3.42 -2.06
CA GLU A 191 13.59 3.54 -1.89
C GLU A 191 13.18 5.01 -1.74
N LYS A 192 13.82 5.76 -0.84
CA LYS A 192 13.50 7.18 -0.62
C LYS A 192 13.71 8.03 -1.87
N THR A 193 14.75 7.75 -2.65
CA THR A 193 15.09 8.51 -3.85
C THR A 193 14.16 8.20 -5.03
N PHE A 194 13.74 6.94 -5.19
CA PHE A 194 13.05 6.50 -6.41
C PHE A 194 11.57 6.16 -6.21
N CYS A 195 11.07 5.95 -4.96
CA CYS A 195 9.73 5.43 -4.74
C CYS A 195 8.65 6.25 -5.45
N ARG A 196 8.67 7.58 -5.37
CA ARG A 196 7.64 8.44 -5.98
C ARG A 196 7.56 8.25 -7.49
N ARG A 197 8.71 8.30 -8.18
CA ARG A 197 8.79 8.10 -9.64
C ARG A 197 8.37 6.69 -10.04
N MET A 198 8.76 5.69 -9.24
CA MET A 198 8.33 4.31 -9.45
C MET A 198 6.83 4.14 -9.25
N SER A 199 6.27 4.69 -8.18
CA SER A 199 4.84 4.62 -7.89
C SER A 199 4.03 5.25 -9.03
N ILE A 200 4.43 6.44 -9.52
CA ILE A 200 3.79 7.10 -10.68
C ILE A 200 3.86 6.20 -11.92
N THR A 201 5.04 5.62 -12.21
CA THR A 201 5.20 4.71 -13.35
C THR A 201 4.28 3.50 -13.25
N VAL A 202 4.16 2.91 -12.05
CA VAL A 202 3.32 1.75 -11.78
C VAL A 202 1.85 2.08 -12.00
N VAL A 203 1.33 3.12 -11.33
CA VAL A 203 -0.11 3.44 -11.42
C VAL A 203 -0.51 3.89 -12.82
N ASN A 204 0.39 4.52 -13.58
CA ASN A 204 0.15 4.86 -14.98
C ASN A 204 0.11 3.62 -15.86
N LYS A 205 1.08 2.70 -15.71
CA LYS A 205 1.14 1.46 -16.49
C LYS A 205 0.00 0.51 -16.17
N TRP A 206 -0.51 0.56 -14.94
CA TRP A 206 -1.69 -0.17 -14.52
C TRP A 206 -3.01 0.52 -14.93
N GLU A 207 -2.93 1.66 -15.62
CA GLU A 207 -4.11 2.43 -16.05
C GLU A 207 -5.06 2.74 -14.88
N MET A 208 -4.48 3.05 -13.72
CA MET A 208 -5.25 3.41 -12.54
C MET A 208 -6.13 4.62 -12.81
N PRO A 209 -7.24 4.79 -12.07
CA PRO A 209 -8.08 5.98 -12.17
C PRO A 209 -7.27 7.28 -12.01
N ASP A 210 -7.62 8.35 -12.74
CA ASP A 210 -6.92 9.65 -12.62
C ASP A 210 -6.86 10.10 -11.16
N SER A 211 -7.94 9.94 -10.39
CA SER A 211 -7.95 10.26 -8.96
C SER A 211 -6.82 9.58 -8.18
N VAL A 212 -6.52 8.31 -8.46
CA VAL A 212 -5.43 7.56 -7.82
C VAL A 212 -4.07 8.01 -8.36
N GLN A 213 -3.94 8.19 -9.67
CA GLN A 213 -2.69 8.69 -10.26
C GLN A 213 -2.28 10.04 -9.67
N GLN A 214 -3.25 10.95 -9.50
CA GLN A 214 -3.06 12.26 -8.88
C GLN A 214 -2.68 12.14 -7.40
N VAL A 215 -3.33 11.26 -6.64
CA VAL A 215 -2.94 10.98 -5.24
C VAL A 215 -1.48 10.56 -5.16
N VAL A 216 -1.07 9.58 -5.98
CA VAL A 216 0.32 9.08 -5.98
C VAL A 216 1.32 10.16 -6.41
N LYS A 217 0.96 11.00 -7.38
CA LYS A 217 1.83 12.06 -7.91
C LYS A 217 2.08 13.18 -6.88
N TYR A 218 1.04 13.62 -6.18
CA TYR A 218 1.09 14.75 -5.24
C TYR A 218 1.21 14.31 -3.78
N PHE A 219 1.53 13.05 -3.50
CA PHE A 219 1.57 12.55 -2.13
C PHE A 219 2.65 13.23 -1.27
N ASP A 220 3.87 13.42 -1.80
CA ASP A 220 4.98 14.05 -1.04
C ASP A 220 4.81 15.57 -0.91
N ASP A 221 4.12 16.18 -1.88
CA ASP A 221 3.78 17.60 -1.88
C ASP A 221 2.34 17.78 -2.37
N TYR A 222 1.43 17.82 -1.40
CA TYR A 222 -0.02 17.92 -1.61
C TYR A 222 -0.53 19.37 -1.64
N GLN A 223 0.37 20.36 -1.56
CA GLN A 223 0.02 21.78 -1.57
C GLN A 223 -0.43 22.30 -2.95
N PRO A 224 0.23 21.92 -4.07
CA PRO A 224 -0.18 22.38 -5.39
C PRO A 224 -1.64 22.04 -5.71
N PRO A 225 -2.38 22.89 -6.44
CA PRO A 225 -3.75 22.58 -6.84
C PRO A 225 -3.79 21.44 -7.85
N HIS A 226 -4.66 20.45 -7.62
CA HIS A 226 -4.91 19.34 -8.53
C HIS A 226 -6.30 18.72 -8.29
N SER A 227 -6.80 17.93 -9.25
CA SER A 227 -8.19 17.42 -9.28
C SER A 227 -8.55 16.51 -8.09
N ALA A 228 -7.57 15.79 -7.55
CA ALA A 228 -7.74 14.84 -6.47
C ALA A 228 -7.24 15.34 -5.09
N LYS A 229 -7.13 16.66 -4.87
CA LYS A 229 -6.51 17.21 -3.65
C LYS A 229 -7.12 16.64 -2.37
N ASN A 230 -8.44 16.53 -2.34
CA ASN A 230 -9.16 15.98 -1.20
C ASN A 230 -8.81 14.52 -0.89
N GLN A 231 -8.59 13.71 -1.92
CA GLN A 231 -8.18 12.31 -1.78
C GLN A 231 -6.71 12.23 -1.33
N THR A 232 -5.85 13.11 -1.84
CA THR A 232 -4.43 13.13 -1.46
C THR A 232 -4.26 13.43 0.02
N VAL A 233 -4.88 14.50 0.52
CA VAL A 233 -4.71 14.87 1.94
C VAL A 233 -5.25 13.81 2.89
N VAL A 234 -6.30 13.08 2.48
CA VAL A 234 -6.84 11.93 3.22
C VAL A 234 -5.87 10.76 3.22
N ALA A 235 -5.28 10.42 2.06
CA ALA A 235 -4.28 9.36 1.95
C ALA A 235 -3.04 9.68 2.80
N VAL A 236 -2.58 10.93 2.78
CA VAL A 236 -1.47 11.40 3.64
C VAL A 236 -1.85 11.28 5.11
N GLY A 237 -3.06 11.70 5.51
CA GLY A 237 -3.56 11.53 6.88
C GLY A 237 -3.57 10.05 7.31
N GLY A 238 -4.00 9.15 6.43
CA GLY A 238 -3.98 7.70 6.68
C GLY A 238 -2.56 7.16 6.92
N VAL A 239 -1.58 7.57 6.10
CA VAL A 239 -0.17 7.19 6.26
C VAL A 239 0.42 7.73 7.57
N VAL A 240 0.09 8.97 7.95
CA VAL A 240 0.53 9.57 9.21
C VAL A 240 0.04 8.73 10.40
N ILE A 241 -1.22 8.28 10.39
CA ILE A 241 -1.74 7.40 11.44
C ILE A 241 -1.10 6.01 11.38
N ALA A 242 -0.88 5.45 10.18
CA ALA A 242 -0.20 4.17 10.02
C ALA A 242 1.24 4.20 10.60
N ASN A 243 1.98 5.29 10.36
CA ASN A 243 3.31 5.52 10.94
C ASN A 243 3.24 5.62 12.47
N TYR A 244 2.27 6.36 13.02
CA TYR A 244 2.07 6.44 14.46
C TYR A 244 1.90 5.06 15.10
N PHE A 245 1.09 4.16 14.52
CA PHE A 245 0.93 2.81 15.08
C PHE A 245 2.15 1.91 14.89
N GLN A 246 2.93 2.11 13.85
CA GLN A 246 4.20 1.40 13.65
C GLN A 246 5.26 1.86 14.67
N GLU A 247 5.33 3.15 14.97
CA GLU A 247 6.18 3.73 16.00
C GLU A 247 5.73 3.32 17.41
N ASN A 248 4.43 3.16 17.64
CA ASN A 248 3.88 2.78 18.95
C ASN A 248 4.30 1.36 19.35
N GLN A 249 4.39 0.44 18.39
CA GLN A 249 4.97 -0.90 18.62
C GLN A 249 6.43 -0.84 19.07
N SER A 250 7.14 0.24 18.73
CA SER A 250 8.53 0.50 19.14
C SER A 250 8.63 1.33 20.43
N GLY A 251 7.49 1.74 21.01
CA GLY A 251 7.42 2.57 22.22
C GLY A 251 7.73 4.06 22.00
N SER A 252 7.78 4.55 20.76
CA SER A 252 8.19 5.92 20.42
C SER A 252 7.04 6.86 20.03
N ALA A 253 5.80 6.37 19.98
CA ALA A 253 4.67 7.16 19.50
C ALA A 253 4.11 8.11 20.56
N ASN A 254 3.73 9.32 20.13
CA ASN A 254 3.10 10.33 20.97
C ASN A 254 1.85 10.88 20.29
N LEU A 255 0.69 10.78 20.97
CA LEU A 255 -0.58 11.27 20.45
C LEU A 255 -0.58 12.79 20.23
N ASP A 256 0.11 13.56 21.06
CA ASP A 256 0.21 15.00 20.87
C ASP A 256 1.00 15.37 19.62
N THR A 257 2.04 14.60 19.29
CA THR A 257 2.78 14.74 18.03
C THR A 257 1.88 14.40 16.83
N LEU A 258 1.05 13.36 16.96
CA LEU A 258 0.08 13.00 15.92
C LEU A 258 -0.93 14.14 15.70
N VAL A 259 -1.58 14.60 16.77
CA VAL A 259 -2.59 15.67 16.73
C VAL A 259 -2.02 16.98 16.18
N ALA A 260 -0.75 17.28 16.46
CA ALA A 260 -0.08 18.48 15.97
C ALA A 260 0.34 18.40 14.49
N HIS A 261 0.19 17.25 13.82
CA HIS A 261 0.62 17.09 12.42
C HIS A 261 -0.19 18.01 11.49
N PRO A 262 0.45 18.84 10.63
CA PRO A 262 -0.25 19.84 9.80
C PRO A 262 -1.36 19.29 8.90
N ILE A 263 -1.28 18.00 8.53
CA ILE A 263 -2.30 17.36 7.68
C ILE A 263 -3.69 17.38 8.32
N PHE A 264 -3.80 17.29 9.64
CA PHE A 264 -5.11 17.23 10.29
C PHE A 264 -5.79 18.60 10.29
N SER A 265 -5.02 19.68 10.36
CA SER A 265 -5.51 21.03 10.12
C SER A 265 -6.05 21.20 8.69
N GLU A 266 -5.33 20.69 7.67
CA GLU A 266 -5.80 20.71 6.26
C GLU A 266 -7.08 19.87 6.07
N LEU A 267 -7.24 18.80 6.86
CA LEU A 267 -8.43 17.95 6.86
C LEU A 267 -9.59 18.50 7.72
N ASN A 268 -9.37 19.58 8.47
CA ASN A 268 -10.27 20.07 9.52
C ASN A 268 -10.67 18.98 10.53
N LEU A 269 -9.72 18.13 10.92
CA LEU A 269 -9.86 17.17 12.00
C LEU A 269 -9.17 17.71 13.24
N TYR A 270 -9.90 17.83 14.34
CA TYR A 270 -9.36 18.27 15.61
C TYR A 270 -9.13 17.06 16.52
N ARG A 271 -8.62 17.32 17.73
CA ARG A 271 -8.20 16.28 18.68
C ARG A 271 -9.27 15.19 18.86
N ASP A 272 -10.50 15.58 19.12
CA ASP A 272 -11.58 14.64 19.42
C ASP A 272 -11.87 13.70 18.24
N GLU A 273 -11.88 14.21 17.01
CA GLU A 273 -12.06 13.38 15.81
C GLU A 273 -10.85 12.49 15.54
N ILE A 274 -9.63 12.98 15.77
CA ILE A 274 -8.40 12.18 15.63
C ILE A 274 -8.40 11.04 16.65
N GLU A 275 -8.76 11.30 17.91
CA GLU A 275 -8.90 10.29 18.95
C GLU A 275 -9.96 9.25 18.60
N GLN A 276 -11.09 9.66 18.02
CA GLN A 276 -12.11 8.73 17.52
C GLN A 276 -11.62 7.86 16.36
N VAL A 277 -10.79 8.40 15.46
CA VAL A 277 -10.17 7.62 14.39
C VAL A 277 -9.18 6.62 15.00
N VAL A 278 -8.25 7.08 15.84
CA VAL A 278 -7.24 6.24 16.52
C VAL A 278 -7.90 5.14 17.37
N ALA A 279 -9.05 5.40 18.00
CA ALA A 279 -9.83 4.40 18.73
C ALA A 279 -10.33 3.23 17.87
N ARG A 280 -10.23 3.31 16.53
CA ARG A 280 -10.51 2.19 15.61
C ARG A 280 -9.34 1.21 15.45
N ALA A 281 -8.23 1.41 16.17
CA ALA A 281 -7.02 0.60 16.07
C ALA A 281 -7.27 -0.90 16.08
N ASP A 282 -8.04 -1.41 17.05
CA ASP A 282 -8.30 -2.84 17.18
C ASP A 282 -8.99 -3.41 15.93
N LYS A 283 -9.94 -2.66 15.37
CA LYS A 283 -10.64 -3.06 14.15
C LYS A 283 -9.71 -3.03 12.94
N VAL A 284 -8.89 -1.99 12.81
CA VAL A 284 -7.92 -1.86 11.71
C VAL A 284 -6.87 -2.97 11.78
N ASN A 285 -6.34 -3.26 12.97
CA ASN A 285 -5.36 -4.32 13.19
C ASN A 285 -5.95 -5.70 12.90
N ALA A 286 -7.15 -6.00 13.40
CA ALA A 286 -7.82 -7.26 13.09
C ALA A 286 -8.05 -7.41 11.57
N THR A 287 -8.44 -6.34 10.87
CA THR A 287 -8.63 -6.36 9.42
C THR A 287 -7.31 -6.55 8.67
N LEU A 288 -6.24 -5.87 9.11
CA LEU A 288 -4.90 -6.00 8.55
C LEU A 288 -4.36 -7.41 8.67
N GLU A 289 -4.51 -8.04 9.84
CA GLU A 289 -4.13 -9.44 10.08
C GLU A 289 -4.95 -10.39 9.22
N ALA A 290 -6.27 -10.20 9.18
CA ALA A 290 -7.15 -11.03 8.37
C ALA A 290 -6.77 -11.01 6.88
N MET A 291 -6.50 -9.84 6.32
CA MET A 291 -6.16 -9.70 4.89
C MET A 291 -4.78 -10.29 4.54
N GLN A 292 -3.93 -10.62 5.52
CA GLN A 292 -2.62 -11.24 5.35
C GLN A 292 -2.60 -12.77 5.56
N LEU A 293 -3.77 -13.39 5.77
CA LEU A 293 -3.95 -14.84 6.00
C LEU A 293 -3.64 -15.74 4.78
#